data_AF-A0A2X3K705-F1
#
_entry.id   AF-A0A2X3K705-F1
#
_cell.length_a   1.000
_cell.length_b   1.000
_cell.length_c   1.000
_cell.angle_alpha   90.00
_cell.angle_beta   90.00
_cell.angle_gamma   90.00
#
_symmetry.space_group_name_H-M   'P 1'
#
loop_
_entity.id
_entity.type
_entity.pdbx_description
1 polymer ?
#
loop_
_entity_poly.entity_id
_entity_poly.type
_entity_poly.pdbx_seq_one_letter_code
_entity_poly.pdbx_strand_id
1 'polypeptide(L)'
;MIDPRPPRSRWATLRWIALLVFVVGGIALFGLLIYFSGPAQVFAEIVRMGIMGFLAVVLCVVASMLAWSLSWYSLLRGAGIATSFRHIVPPLLAGFTVTYLTPSAYLGGEPVRAYWVARDQGVPMARVMATVVVERILAGFAMIAFASIGAVFAVAAPQIPAAERGAIAVALGTLALLLVVALIPLTRNARWLSGVVAWTARFLPGRQRVLRAAAHVADMEDEIHRAFTQYRGFTFLALGFQLLTVFLNYIRPQIFFFSTQRALFTFPQLSLYFTLSVFVNAFLWFAPGGFGLTDGGRVAIFTLLGIPASGGVAFNVVFRFVDLVLVGIGVQLLVRRGLLSLRRGRIKVAVDQDPPAGQGTSSNSLGE
;
A
#
# COMPACT_ATOMS: atom_id res chain seq x y z
N MET A 1 14.59 -9.45 -45.53
CA MET A 1 13.18 -9.58 -45.12
C MET A 1 12.98 -8.78 -43.85
N ILE A 2 12.25 -7.67 -43.94
CA ILE A 2 12.05 -6.69 -42.87
C ILE A 2 10.85 -7.16 -42.04
N ASP A 3 11.09 -7.54 -40.79
CA ASP A 3 10.07 -7.93 -39.83
C ASP A 3 9.15 -6.71 -39.54
N PRO A 4 7.85 -6.75 -39.86
CA PRO A 4 6.97 -5.61 -39.67
C PRO A 4 6.73 -5.39 -38.17
N ARG A 5 7.24 -4.25 -37.67
CA ARG A 5 7.02 -3.80 -36.30
C ARG A 5 5.50 -3.79 -36.02
N PRO A 6 5.00 -4.45 -34.96
CA PRO A 6 3.58 -4.36 -34.63
C PRO A 6 3.23 -2.89 -34.34
N PRO A 7 2.09 -2.38 -34.83
CA PRO A 7 1.69 -1.00 -34.62
C PRO A 7 1.61 -0.73 -33.11
N ARG A 8 2.22 0.38 -32.66
CA ARG A 8 2.02 0.87 -31.28
C ARG A 8 0.52 1.04 -31.08
N SER A 9 -0.10 0.21 -30.25
CA SER A 9 -1.55 0.30 -30.04
C SER A 9 -1.85 1.71 -29.51
N ARG A 10 -2.82 2.39 -30.13
CA ARG A 10 -3.23 3.76 -29.74
C ARG A 10 -3.51 3.83 -28.23
N TRP A 11 -4.03 2.74 -27.66
CA TRP A 11 -4.25 2.52 -26.24
C TRP A 11 -2.98 2.60 -25.37
N ALA A 12 -1.85 2.08 -25.84
CA ALA A 12 -0.58 2.19 -25.11
C ALA A 12 -0.12 3.65 -25.04
N THR A 13 -0.21 4.38 -26.15
CA THR A 13 0.18 5.80 -26.21
C THR A 13 -0.75 6.67 -25.35
N LEU A 14 -2.08 6.44 -25.41
CA LEU A 14 -3.08 7.10 -24.57
C LEU A 14 -2.82 6.85 -23.07
N ARG A 15 -2.47 5.63 -22.67
CA ARG A 15 -2.11 5.30 -21.28
C ARG A 15 -0.87 6.06 -20.80
N TRP A 16 0.16 6.17 -21.64
CA TRP A 16 1.37 6.93 -21.30
C TRP A 16 1.13 8.43 -21.22
N ILE A 17 0.31 8.98 -22.13
CA ILE A 17 -0.10 10.39 -22.07
C ILE A 17 -0.90 10.65 -20.81
N ALA A 18 -1.88 9.80 -20.48
CA ALA A 18 -2.67 9.93 -19.26
C ALA A 18 -1.77 9.87 -18.01
N LEU A 19 -0.85 8.91 -17.94
CA LEU A 19 0.10 8.79 -16.83
C LEU A 19 1.00 10.03 -16.71
N LEU A 20 1.51 10.55 -17.83
CA LEU A 20 2.32 11.77 -17.84
C LEU A 20 1.51 12.98 -17.37
N VAL A 21 0.26 13.12 -17.83
CA VAL A 21 -0.66 14.18 -17.39
C VAL A 21 -0.92 14.08 -15.88
N PHE A 22 -1.15 12.88 -15.33
CA PHE A 22 -1.34 12.71 -13.88
C PHE A 22 -0.08 13.04 -13.07
N VAL A 23 1.11 12.64 -13.55
CA VAL A 23 2.38 12.94 -12.86
C VAL A 23 2.66 14.44 -12.89
N VAL A 24 2.62 15.06 -14.08
CA VAL A 24 2.88 16.49 -14.24
C VAL A 24 1.83 17.31 -13.52
N GLY A 25 0.55 16.94 -13.62
CA GLY A 25 -0.55 17.58 -12.91
C GLY A 25 -0.41 17.48 -11.39
N GLY A 26 -0.03 16.31 -10.86
CA GLY A 26 0.22 16.13 -9.43
C GLY A 26 1.39 16.97 -8.92
N ILE A 27 2.51 17.00 -9.66
CA ILE A 27 3.67 17.83 -9.32
C ILE A 27 3.33 19.32 -9.40
N ALA A 28 2.61 19.74 -10.43
CA ALA A 28 2.17 21.13 -10.59
C ALA A 28 1.23 21.55 -9.45
N LEU A 29 0.25 20.71 -9.09
CA LEU A 29 -0.66 20.96 -7.97
C LEU A 29 0.10 21.05 -6.65
N PHE A 30 1.11 20.19 -6.42
CA PHE A 30 1.97 20.28 -5.25
C PHE A 30 2.82 21.56 -5.23
N GLY A 31 3.37 21.96 -6.37
CA GLY A 31 4.09 23.23 -6.52
C GLY A 31 3.21 24.44 -6.27
N LEU A 32 1.96 24.41 -6.75
CA LEU A 32 0.95 25.44 -6.48
C LEU A 32 0.60 25.50 -5.00
N LEU A 33 0.45 24.36 -4.31
CA LEU A 33 0.24 24.32 -2.87
C LEU A 33 1.38 25.02 -2.11
N ILE A 34 2.63 24.79 -2.50
CA ILE A 34 3.79 25.47 -1.91
C ILE A 34 3.75 26.98 -2.21
N TYR A 35 3.46 27.35 -3.46
CA TYR A 35 3.38 28.76 -3.87
C TYR A 35 2.30 29.53 -3.10
N PHE A 36 1.08 29.00 -3.02
CA PHE A 36 -0.03 29.64 -2.32
C PHE A 36 0.12 29.59 -0.79
N SER A 37 0.83 28.60 -0.23
CA SER A 37 1.08 28.53 1.21
C SER A 37 2.25 29.41 1.67
N GLY A 38 2.89 30.14 0.76
CA GLY A 38 4.05 30.98 1.06
C GLY A 38 5.33 30.15 1.17
N PRO A 39 6.15 30.04 0.10
CA PRO A 39 7.36 29.20 0.10
C PRO A 39 8.34 29.55 1.23
N ALA A 40 8.48 30.84 1.56
CA ALA A 40 9.32 31.30 2.65
C ALA A 40 8.83 30.80 4.02
N GLN A 41 7.51 30.73 4.22
CA GLN A 41 6.91 30.22 5.47
C GLN A 41 7.07 28.71 5.58
N VAL A 42 6.82 27.98 4.48
CA VAL A 42 7.06 26.52 4.42
C VAL A 42 8.52 26.20 4.73
N PHE A 43 9.46 26.93 4.11
CA PHE A 43 10.88 26.75 4.38
C PHE A 43 11.24 27.08 5.83
N ALA A 44 10.70 28.16 6.39
CA ALA A 44 10.91 28.52 7.79
C ALA A 44 10.40 27.42 8.75
N GLU A 45 9.24 26.80 8.49
CA GLU A 45 8.74 25.68 9.29
C GLU A 45 9.67 24.46 9.21
N ILE A 46 10.20 24.14 8.03
CA ILE A 46 11.17 23.04 7.86
C ILE A 46 12.47 23.33 8.62
N VAL A 47 12.97 24.56 8.56
CA VAL A 47 14.19 24.96 9.30
C VAL A 47 13.95 24.94 10.82
N ARG A 48 12.79 25.43 11.29
CA ARG A 48 12.40 25.43 12.70
C ARG A 48 12.37 24.04 13.33
N MET A 49 12.01 23.01 12.54
CA MET A 49 12.02 21.62 12.98
C MET A 49 13.37 21.18 13.56
N GLY A 50 14.46 21.73 13.02
CA GLY A 50 15.83 21.39 13.39
C GLY A 50 16.20 19.93 13.11
N ILE A 51 17.47 19.60 13.37
CA ILE A 51 18.00 18.26 13.12
C ILE A 51 17.34 17.19 14.01
N MET A 52 17.05 17.52 15.26
CA MET A 52 16.45 16.57 16.21
C MET A 52 15.01 16.22 15.83
N GLY A 53 14.23 17.21 15.39
CA GLY A 53 12.89 16.96 14.86
C GLY A 53 12.94 16.11 13.60
N PHE A 54 13.86 16.42 12.67
CA PHE A 54 14.07 15.61 11.47
C PHE A 54 14.45 14.16 11.78
N LEU A 55 15.38 13.94 12.72
CA LEU A 55 15.75 12.59 13.19
C LEU A 55 14.57 11.85 13.81
N ALA A 56 13.70 12.54 14.57
CA ALA A 56 12.50 11.94 15.14
C ALA A 56 11.51 11.48 14.04
N VAL A 57 11.36 12.26 12.97
CA VAL A 57 10.55 11.86 11.81
C VAL A 57 11.17 10.68 11.06
N VAL A 58 12.47 10.69 10.80
CA VAL A 58 13.16 9.55 10.17
C VAL A 58 13.00 8.30 11.03
N LEU A 59 13.21 8.40 12.34
CA LEU A 59 13.05 7.28 13.27
C LEU A 59 11.60 6.76 13.28
N CYS A 60 10.61 7.64 13.25
CA CYS A 60 9.21 7.25 13.18
C CYS A 60 8.89 6.48 11.89
N VAL A 61 9.36 6.95 10.74
CA VAL A 61 9.16 6.27 9.45
C VAL A 61 9.87 4.92 9.42
N VAL A 62 11.12 4.86 9.89
CA VAL A 62 11.88 3.60 9.98
C VAL A 62 11.22 2.62 10.95
N ALA A 63 10.77 3.08 12.12
CA ALA A 63 10.06 2.24 13.08
C ALA A 63 8.74 1.70 12.50
N SER A 64 8.01 2.53 11.74
CA SER A 64 6.78 2.11 11.05
C SER A 64 7.09 1.03 9.99
N MET A 65 8.15 1.21 9.21
CA MET A 65 8.61 0.23 8.23
C MET A 65 9.07 -1.08 8.90
N LEU A 66 9.75 -1.01 10.03
CA LEU A 66 10.18 -2.20 10.79
C LEU A 66 8.99 -2.94 11.40
N ALA A 67 8.04 -2.23 11.98
CA ALA A 67 6.79 -2.83 12.49
C ALA A 67 6.03 -3.51 11.34
N TRP A 68 5.90 -2.86 10.19
CA TRP A 68 5.28 -3.46 9.02
C TRP A 68 6.04 -4.72 8.56
N SER A 69 7.38 -4.67 8.57
CA SER A 69 8.22 -5.82 8.23
C SER A 69 8.05 -7.00 9.18
N LEU A 70 7.94 -6.72 10.48
CA LEU A 70 7.71 -7.74 11.51
C LEU A 70 6.31 -8.36 11.41
N SER A 71 5.32 -7.57 11.01
CA SER A 71 3.96 -8.07 10.73
C SER A 71 4.00 -9.12 9.62
N TRP A 72 4.59 -8.79 8.47
CA TRP A 72 4.68 -9.74 7.37
C TRP A 72 5.57 -10.94 7.67
N TYR A 73 6.69 -10.72 8.37
CA TYR A 73 7.57 -11.79 8.82
C TYR A 73 6.83 -12.82 9.68
N SER A 74 5.99 -12.35 10.61
CA SER A 74 5.18 -13.23 11.46
C SER A 74 4.25 -14.11 10.62
N LEU A 75 3.62 -13.55 9.59
CA LEU A 75 2.74 -14.30 8.68
C LEU A 75 3.51 -15.31 7.82
N LEU A 76 4.67 -14.94 7.29
CA LEU A 76 5.53 -15.88 6.54
C LEU A 76 5.98 -17.05 7.43
N ARG A 77 6.36 -16.77 8.68
CA ARG A 77 6.72 -17.80 9.67
C ARG A 77 5.53 -18.72 10.00
N GLY A 78 4.34 -18.15 10.20
CA GLY A 78 3.11 -18.92 10.44
C GLY A 78 2.74 -19.82 9.26
N ALA A 79 2.93 -19.32 8.04
CA ALA A 79 2.77 -20.09 6.80
C ALA A 79 3.90 -21.11 6.56
N GLY A 80 4.87 -21.26 7.45
CA GLY A 80 5.98 -22.22 7.32
C GLY A 80 7.04 -21.84 6.29
N ILE A 81 7.11 -20.57 5.87
CA ILE A 81 8.08 -20.07 4.89
C ILE A 81 9.33 -19.57 5.63
N ALA A 82 10.42 -20.34 5.52
CA ALA A 82 11.66 -20.14 6.28
C ALA A 82 12.54 -18.99 5.74
N THR A 83 12.05 -17.75 5.86
CA THR A 83 12.83 -16.54 5.56
C THR A 83 13.51 -15.98 6.81
N SER A 84 14.69 -15.38 6.66
CA SER A 84 15.30 -14.59 7.73
C SER A 84 14.91 -13.11 7.58
N PHE A 85 14.79 -12.40 8.69
CA PHE A 85 14.27 -11.02 8.72
C PHE A 85 15.01 -10.06 7.76
N ARG A 86 16.34 -10.21 7.62
CA ARG A 86 17.16 -9.38 6.72
C ARG A 86 16.79 -9.53 5.25
N HIS A 87 16.22 -10.66 4.84
CA HIS A 87 15.83 -10.94 3.47
C HIS A 87 14.38 -10.50 3.16
N ILE A 88 13.65 -9.97 4.16
CA ILE A 88 12.26 -9.54 4.02
C ILE A 88 12.15 -8.04 3.72
N VAL A 89 13.07 -7.25 4.27
CA VAL A 89 13.12 -5.80 4.06
C VAL A 89 13.31 -5.42 2.58
N PRO A 90 14.21 -6.06 1.79
CA PRO A 90 14.38 -5.68 0.39
C PRO A 90 13.13 -5.92 -0.47
N PRO A 91 12.45 -7.09 -0.42
CA PRO A 91 11.16 -7.28 -1.07
C PRO A 91 10.10 -6.26 -0.65
N LEU A 92 10.02 -5.90 0.64
CA LEU A 92 9.09 -4.88 1.13
C LEU A 92 9.36 -3.50 0.55
N LEU A 93 10.62 -3.05 0.54
CA LEU A 93 11.01 -1.77 -0.05
C LEU A 93 10.74 -1.74 -1.57
N ALA A 94 10.97 -2.86 -2.25
CA ALA A 94 10.63 -3.04 -3.66
C ALA A 94 9.12 -2.93 -3.90
N GLY A 95 8.31 -3.61 -3.08
CA GLY A 95 6.86 -3.49 -3.12
C GLY A 95 6.40 -2.05 -2.84
N PHE A 96 6.89 -1.44 -1.77
CA PHE A 96 6.59 -0.05 -1.42
C PHE A 96 6.91 0.92 -2.56
N THR A 97 8.07 0.76 -3.20
CA THR A 97 8.50 1.55 -4.36
C THR A 97 7.52 1.43 -5.52
N VAL A 98 7.13 0.20 -5.88
CA VAL A 98 6.19 -0.02 -6.97
C VAL A 98 4.84 0.60 -6.61
N THR A 99 4.31 0.30 -5.42
CA THR A 99 3.05 0.87 -4.92
C THR A 99 3.06 2.40 -4.91
N TYR A 100 4.18 3.02 -4.54
CA TYR A 100 4.32 4.48 -4.50
C TYR A 100 4.33 5.07 -5.91
N LEU A 101 5.02 4.43 -6.86
CA LEU A 101 5.18 4.94 -8.22
C LEU A 101 4.02 4.58 -9.16
N THR A 102 3.19 3.59 -8.83
CA THR A 102 2.08 3.15 -9.66
C THR A 102 0.73 3.67 -9.14
N PRO A 103 -0.13 4.24 -10.01
CA PRO A 103 -1.50 4.59 -9.65
C PRO A 103 -2.34 3.31 -9.56
N SER A 104 -2.23 2.60 -8.44
CA SER A 104 -2.75 1.23 -8.29
C SER A 104 -3.57 1.03 -7.01
N ALA A 105 -4.22 2.08 -6.50
CA ALA A 105 -4.99 2.05 -5.24
C ALA A 105 -4.19 1.52 -4.05
N TYR A 106 -2.89 1.80 -4.02
CA TYR A 106 -1.94 1.24 -3.06
C TYR A 106 -1.75 -0.30 -3.10
N LEU A 107 -2.15 -0.98 -4.19
CA LEU A 107 -2.10 -2.46 -4.36
C LEU A 107 -1.12 -2.97 -5.44
N GLY A 108 -0.24 -2.12 -5.97
CA GLY A 108 0.56 -2.42 -7.16
C GLY A 108 1.85 -3.20 -6.88
N GLY A 109 2.43 -3.02 -5.70
CA GLY A 109 3.71 -3.61 -5.31
C GLY A 109 3.60 -4.91 -4.54
N GLU A 110 2.40 -5.27 -4.10
CA GLU A 110 2.09 -6.49 -3.37
C GLU A 110 2.50 -7.75 -4.15
N PRO A 111 2.17 -7.89 -5.45
CA PRO A 111 2.65 -9.01 -6.25
C PRO A 111 4.17 -9.02 -6.40
N VAL A 112 4.82 -7.85 -6.41
CA VAL A 112 6.28 -7.75 -6.60
C VAL A 112 7.03 -8.29 -5.40
N ARG A 113 6.63 -7.89 -4.18
CA ARG A 113 7.24 -8.42 -2.96
C ARG A 113 6.96 -9.91 -2.76
N ALA A 114 5.75 -10.36 -3.09
CA ALA A 114 5.39 -11.77 -2.99
C ALA A 114 6.16 -12.63 -4.01
N TYR A 115 6.31 -12.15 -5.26
CA TYR A 115 7.07 -12.85 -6.29
C TYR A 115 8.54 -12.98 -5.93
N TRP A 116 9.14 -11.90 -5.40
CA TRP A 116 10.52 -11.95 -4.94
C TRP A 116 10.71 -13.04 -3.88
N VAL A 117 9.91 -13.05 -2.82
CA VAL A 117 10.04 -14.06 -1.76
C VAL A 117 9.71 -15.47 -2.26
N ALA A 118 8.69 -15.63 -3.11
CA ALA A 118 8.33 -16.90 -3.71
C ALA A 118 9.51 -17.51 -4.50
N ARG A 119 10.17 -16.67 -5.31
CA ARG A 119 11.36 -17.06 -6.08
C ARG A 119 12.54 -17.40 -5.17
N ASP A 120 12.80 -16.61 -4.14
CA ASP A 120 13.95 -16.79 -3.25
C ASP A 120 13.82 -18.05 -2.39
N GLN A 121 12.59 -18.45 -2.05
CA GLN A 121 12.31 -19.59 -1.19
C GLN A 121 11.86 -20.84 -1.95
N GLY A 122 11.69 -20.76 -3.27
CA GLY A 122 11.20 -21.87 -4.10
C GLY A 122 9.78 -22.33 -3.73
N VAL A 123 8.95 -21.42 -3.21
CA VAL A 123 7.57 -21.72 -2.79
C VAL A 123 6.55 -21.18 -3.79
N PRO A 124 5.35 -21.77 -3.89
CA PRO A 124 4.30 -21.26 -4.79
C PRO A 124 3.95 -19.80 -4.47
N MET A 125 3.88 -18.97 -5.52
CA MET A 125 3.52 -17.55 -5.42
C MET A 125 2.17 -17.34 -4.72
N ALA A 126 1.18 -18.20 -4.98
CA ALA A 126 -0.13 -18.15 -4.33
C ALA A 126 -0.04 -18.22 -2.79
N ARG A 127 0.88 -19.03 -2.25
CA ARG A 127 1.10 -19.18 -0.80
C ARG A 127 1.70 -17.91 -0.19
N VAL A 128 2.66 -17.28 -0.86
CA VAL A 128 3.24 -16.01 -0.39
C VAL A 128 2.22 -14.87 -0.52
N MET A 129 1.49 -14.82 -1.63
CA MET A 129 0.46 -13.82 -1.87
C MET A 129 -0.68 -13.92 -0.85
N ALA A 130 -1.05 -15.12 -0.41
CA ALA A 130 -2.00 -15.32 0.68
C ALA A 130 -1.57 -14.56 1.95
N THR A 131 -0.30 -14.67 2.35
CA THR A 131 0.21 -13.92 3.53
C THR A 131 0.12 -12.40 3.34
N VAL A 132 0.33 -11.92 2.11
CA VAL A 132 0.19 -10.49 1.77
C VAL A 132 -1.26 -10.05 1.87
N VAL A 133 -2.21 -10.85 1.38
CA VAL A 133 -3.65 -10.56 1.49
C VAL A 133 -4.09 -10.53 2.96
N VAL A 134 -3.67 -11.53 3.77
CA VAL A 134 -3.95 -11.55 5.21
C VAL A 134 -3.41 -10.28 5.87
N GLU A 135 -2.17 -9.90 5.57
CA GLU A 135 -1.56 -8.67 6.10
C GLU A 135 -2.38 -7.41 5.74
N ARG A 136 -2.87 -7.29 4.50
CA ARG A 136 -3.74 -6.17 4.08
C ARG A 136 -5.08 -6.15 4.83
N ILE A 137 -5.66 -7.32 5.11
CA ILE A 137 -6.89 -7.43 5.91
C ILE A 137 -6.62 -6.94 7.34
N LEU A 138 -5.53 -7.42 7.97
CA LEU A 138 -5.12 -6.95 9.30
C LEU A 138 -4.83 -5.44 9.31
N ALA A 139 -4.25 -4.91 8.23
CA ALA A 139 -4.01 -3.48 8.06
C ALA A 139 -5.30 -2.67 7.98
N GLY A 140 -6.29 -3.18 7.25
CA GLY A 140 -7.65 -2.63 7.23
C GLY A 140 -8.25 -2.60 8.63
N PHE A 141 -8.17 -3.71 9.39
CA PHE A 141 -8.68 -3.76 10.76
C PHE A 141 -8.04 -2.74 11.68
N ALA A 142 -6.71 -2.66 11.68
CA ALA A 142 -5.98 -1.69 12.46
C ALA A 142 -6.36 -0.25 12.06
N MET A 143 -6.47 0.03 10.76
CA MET A 143 -6.87 1.34 10.26
C MET A 143 -8.28 1.73 10.71
N ILE A 144 -9.26 0.83 10.59
CA ILE A 144 -10.63 1.12 11.04
C ILE A 144 -10.69 1.29 12.55
N ALA A 145 -9.97 0.48 13.32
CA ALA A 145 -9.95 0.62 14.78
C ALA A 145 -9.53 2.05 15.18
N PHE A 146 -8.44 2.57 14.60
CA PHE A 146 -7.98 3.94 14.87
C PHE A 146 -8.90 5.01 14.26
N ALA A 147 -9.45 4.80 13.06
CA ALA A 147 -10.38 5.75 12.45
C ALA A 147 -11.73 5.83 13.19
N SER A 148 -12.16 4.74 13.82
CA SER A 148 -13.41 4.68 14.61
C SER A 148 -13.31 5.53 15.86
N ILE A 149 -12.13 5.60 16.49
CA ILE A 149 -11.87 6.51 17.61
C ILE A 149 -12.13 7.96 17.17
N GLY A 150 -11.63 8.36 15.99
CA GLY A 150 -11.86 9.71 15.46
C GLY A 150 -13.31 9.99 15.07
N ALA A 151 -14.03 8.95 14.63
CA ALA A 151 -15.47 9.05 14.36
C ALA A 151 -16.27 9.47 15.58
N VAL A 152 -15.99 8.85 16.73
CA VAL A 152 -16.69 9.13 17.99
C VAL A 152 -16.53 10.61 18.34
N PHE A 153 -15.32 11.15 18.19
CA PHE A 153 -15.07 12.57 18.44
C PHE A 153 -15.67 13.49 17.36
N ALA A 154 -15.62 13.09 16.09
CA ALA A 154 -16.22 13.85 15.00
C ALA A 154 -17.74 14.01 15.19
N VAL A 155 -18.41 12.94 15.62
CA VAL A 155 -19.86 12.96 15.90
C VAL A 155 -20.17 13.80 17.15
N ALA A 156 -19.29 13.77 18.15
CA ALA A 156 -19.43 14.55 19.38
C ALA A 156 -19.07 16.05 19.20
N ALA A 157 -18.37 16.43 18.14
CA ALA A 157 -17.96 17.81 17.88
C ALA A 157 -19.16 18.66 17.41
N PRO A 158 -19.59 19.68 18.19
CA PRO A 158 -20.75 20.52 17.82
C PRO A 158 -20.52 21.37 16.57
N GLN A 159 -19.25 21.65 16.27
CA GLN A 159 -18.79 22.48 15.16
C GLN A 159 -19.06 21.84 13.79
N ILE A 160 -19.22 20.50 13.75
CA ILE A 160 -19.42 19.76 12.50
C ILE A 160 -20.92 19.69 12.19
N PRO A 161 -21.37 20.15 11.00
CA PRO A 161 -22.76 20.05 10.60
C PRO A 161 -23.34 18.64 10.78
N ALA A 162 -24.61 18.55 11.21
CA ALA A 162 -25.25 17.25 11.50
C ALA A 162 -25.23 16.28 10.30
N ALA A 163 -25.36 16.81 9.08
CA ALA A 163 -25.27 16.04 7.84
C ALA A 163 -23.88 15.40 7.65
N GLU A 164 -22.81 16.15 7.92
CA GLU A 164 -21.42 15.67 7.81
C GLU A 164 -21.10 14.63 8.89
N ARG A 165 -21.59 14.83 10.12
CA ARG A 165 -21.49 13.83 11.20
C ARG A 165 -22.16 12.52 10.83
N GLY A 166 -23.37 12.58 10.26
CA GLY A 166 -24.09 11.42 9.74
C GLY A 166 -23.33 10.71 8.62
N ALA A 167 -22.76 11.47 7.68
CA ALA A 167 -21.97 10.92 6.58
C ALA A 167 -20.72 10.18 7.07
N ILE A 168 -19.98 10.76 8.03
CA ILE A 168 -18.80 10.12 8.64
C ILE A 168 -19.18 8.82 9.34
N ALA A 169 -20.26 8.84 10.14
CA ALA A 169 -20.74 7.66 10.85
C ALA A 169 -21.18 6.53 9.89
N VAL A 170 -21.95 6.86 8.85
CA VAL A 170 -22.39 5.90 7.83
C VAL A 170 -21.20 5.32 7.06
N ALA A 171 -20.27 6.16 6.63
CA ALA A 171 -19.12 5.73 5.85
C ALA A 171 -18.20 4.79 6.65
N LEU A 172 -17.92 5.11 7.91
CA LEU A 172 -17.13 4.22 8.79
C LEU A 172 -17.90 2.97 9.20
N GLY A 173 -19.20 3.09 9.47
CA GLY A 173 -20.07 1.93 9.73
C GLY A 173 -20.09 0.97 8.55
N THR A 174 -20.16 1.50 7.33
CA THR A 174 -20.11 0.71 6.09
C THR A 174 -18.74 0.07 5.91
N LEU A 175 -17.64 0.80 6.13
CA LEU A 175 -16.30 0.26 6.03
C LEU A 175 -16.05 -0.85 7.07
N ALA A 176 -16.50 -0.65 8.32
CA ALA A 176 -16.44 -1.66 9.38
C ALA A 176 -17.28 -2.89 9.03
N LEU A 177 -18.50 -2.69 8.53
CA LEU A 177 -19.37 -3.77 8.06
C LEU A 177 -18.72 -4.55 6.91
N LEU A 178 -18.14 -3.86 5.92
CA LEU A 178 -17.44 -4.51 4.81
C LEU A 178 -16.26 -5.36 5.29
N LEU A 179 -15.48 -4.90 6.28
CA LEU A 179 -14.41 -5.72 6.85
C LEU A 179 -14.94 -6.93 7.63
N VAL A 180 -16.00 -6.76 8.42
CA VAL A 180 -16.61 -7.88 9.15
C VAL A 180 -17.19 -8.90 8.17
N VAL A 181 -17.91 -8.45 7.14
CA VAL A 181 -18.43 -9.30 6.07
C VAL A 181 -17.29 -9.99 5.32
N ALA A 182 -16.18 -9.29 5.06
CA ALA A 182 -15.01 -9.89 4.44
C ALA A 182 -14.41 -11.02 5.29
N LEU A 183 -14.43 -10.95 6.63
CA LEU A 183 -13.94 -12.04 7.49
C LEU A 183 -14.78 -13.32 7.45
N ILE A 184 -16.07 -13.23 7.13
CA ILE A 184 -16.98 -14.38 7.12
C ILE A 184 -16.51 -15.48 6.14
N PRO A 185 -16.27 -15.20 4.84
CA PRO A 185 -15.78 -16.22 3.92
C PRO A 185 -14.38 -16.71 4.27
N LEU A 186 -13.51 -15.85 4.82
CA LEU A 186 -12.16 -16.22 5.26
C LEU A 186 -12.18 -17.25 6.41
N THR A 187 -13.12 -17.12 7.34
CA THR A 187 -13.23 -18.04 8.49
C THR A 187 -14.01 -19.31 8.17
N ARG A 188 -14.77 -19.35 7.07
CA ARG A 188 -15.62 -20.49 6.67
C ARG A 188 -15.12 -21.26 5.45
N ASN A 189 -13.90 -20.97 4.97
CA ASN A 189 -13.33 -21.51 3.73
C ASN A 189 -14.28 -21.37 2.51
N ALA A 190 -15.06 -20.28 2.48
CA ALA A 190 -15.92 -20.02 1.34
C ALA A 190 -15.03 -19.44 0.24
N ARG A 191 -14.71 -20.29 -0.75
CA ARG A 191 -13.90 -20.00 -1.95
C ARG A 191 -14.60 -19.01 -2.90
N TRP A 192 -14.91 -17.82 -2.38
CA TRP A 192 -15.76 -16.83 -3.03
C TRP A 192 -15.04 -16.14 -4.20
N LEU A 193 -13.76 -15.82 -4.04
CA LEU A 193 -12.97 -15.12 -5.04
C LEU A 193 -12.69 -16.04 -6.23
N SER A 194 -12.29 -17.29 -5.97
CA SER A 194 -12.14 -18.29 -7.04
C SER A 194 -13.48 -18.61 -7.72
N GLY A 195 -14.59 -18.61 -6.98
CA GLY A 195 -15.94 -18.72 -7.52
C GLY A 195 -16.29 -17.60 -8.50
N VAL A 196 -15.98 -16.35 -8.15
CA VAL A 196 -16.18 -15.18 -9.05
C VAL A 196 -15.29 -15.30 -10.29
N VAL A 197 -14.00 -15.64 -10.15
CA VAL A 197 -13.10 -15.83 -11.29
C VAL A 197 -13.58 -16.96 -12.20
N ALA A 198 -14.01 -18.09 -11.64
CA ALA A 198 -14.58 -19.20 -12.40
C ALA A 198 -15.89 -18.83 -13.10
N TRP A 199 -16.72 -17.98 -12.49
CA TRP A 199 -17.93 -17.45 -13.11
C TRP A 199 -17.61 -16.54 -14.30
N THR A 200 -16.61 -15.66 -14.19
CA THR A 200 -16.18 -14.80 -15.31
C THR A 200 -15.64 -15.61 -16.50
N ALA A 201 -15.11 -16.82 -16.26
CA ALA A 201 -14.68 -17.74 -17.32
C ALA A 201 -15.82 -18.13 -18.28
N ARG A 202 -17.09 -17.93 -17.90
CA ARG A 202 -18.26 -18.16 -18.75
C ARG A 202 -18.42 -17.11 -19.85
N PHE A 203 -17.87 -15.91 -19.65
CA PHE A 203 -18.08 -14.76 -20.53
C PHE A 203 -16.83 -14.36 -21.34
N LEU A 204 -15.64 -14.89 -21.00
CA LEU A 204 -14.38 -14.52 -21.66
C LEU A 204 -13.89 -15.60 -22.65
N PRO A 205 -13.38 -15.20 -23.84
CA PRO A 205 -12.62 -16.11 -24.70
C PRO A 205 -11.31 -16.50 -24.01
N GLY A 206 -11.06 -17.80 -23.82
CA GLY A 206 -9.90 -18.31 -23.08
C GLY A 206 -10.21 -18.99 -21.74
N ARG A 207 -11.39 -19.62 -21.63
CA ARG A 207 -11.90 -20.34 -20.44
C ARG A 207 -10.86 -21.16 -19.68
N GLN A 208 -10.00 -21.92 -20.37
CA GLN A 208 -8.96 -22.73 -19.71
C GLN A 208 -7.90 -21.92 -18.95
N ARG A 209 -7.56 -20.71 -19.41
CA ARG A 209 -6.62 -19.83 -18.69
C ARG A 209 -7.28 -19.21 -17.45
N VAL A 210 -8.54 -18.79 -17.59
CA VAL A 210 -9.31 -18.23 -16.47
C VAL A 210 -9.59 -19.29 -15.40
N LEU A 211 -9.89 -20.53 -15.78
CA LEU A 211 -10.06 -21.63 -14.84
C LEU A 211 -8.74 -21.99 -14.11
N ARG A 212 -7.59 -21.94 -14.79
CA ARG A 212 -6.28 -22.08 -14.13
C ARG A 212 -6.00 -20.96 -13.13
N ALA A 213 -6.32 -19.72 -13.50
CA ALA A 213 -6.24 -18.60 -12.57
C ALA A 213 -7.17 -18.79 -11.36
N ALA A 214 -8.39 -19.29 -11.57
CA ALA A 214 -9.32 -19.61 -10.49
C ALA A 214 -8.75 -20.66 -9.52
N ALA A 215 -8.05 -21.67 -10.03
CA ALA A 215 -7.37 -22.66 -9.18
C ALA A 215 -6.27 -22.03 -8.31
N HIS A 216 -5.41 -21.19 -8.89
CA HIS A 216 -4.40 -20.45 -8.10
C HIS A 216 -5.02 -19.52 -7.05
N VAL A 217 -6.17 -18.91 -7.36
CA VAL A 217 -6.92 -18.10 -6.40
C VAL A 217 -7.52 -18.99 -5.30
N ALA A 218 -8.00 -20.18 -5.62
CA ALA A 218 -8.51 -21.12 -4.62
C ALA A 218 -7.40 -21.58 -3.65
N ASP A 219 -6.20 -21.89 -4.17
CA ASP A 219 -5.04 -22.22 -3.32
C ASP A 219 -4.67 -21.06 -2.38
N MET A 220 -4.78 -19.83 -2.88
CA MET A 220 -4.57 -18.63 -2.08
C MET A 220 -5.66 -18.49 -1.00
N GLU A 221 -6.94 -18.72 -1.33
CA GLU A 221 -8.06 -18.66 -0.38
C GLU A 221 -7.95 -19.73 0.72
N ASP A 222 -7.54 -20.95 0.37
CA ASP A 222 -7.32 -22.02 1.34
C ASP A 222 -6.18 -21.66 2.32
N GLU A 223 -5.09 -21.06 1.84
CA GLU A 223 -3.99 -20.61 2.70
C GLU A 223 -4.39 -19.42 3.58
N ILE A 224 -5.18 -18.48 3.05
CA ILE A 224 -5.80 -17.41 3.83
C ILE A 224 -6.66 -18.01 4.96
N HIS A 225 -7.48 -19.02 4.67
CA HIS A 225 -8.29 -19.70 5.67
C HIS A 225 -7.44 -20.34 6.78
N ARG A 226 -6.32 -20.98 6.42
CA ARG A 226 -5.35 -21.55 7.38
C ARG A 226 -4.75 -20.48 8.29
N ALA A 227 -4.51 -19.27 7.80
CA ALA A 227 -4.00 -18.18 8.63
C ALA A 227 -4.95 -17.80 9.78
N PHE A 228 -6.26 -17.88 9.56
CA PHE A 228 -7.27 -17.54 10.57
C PHE A 228 -7.68 -18.73 11.46
N THR A 229 -7.29 -19.96 11.11
CA THR A 229 -7.69 -21.18 11.82
C THR A 229 -6.53 -21.94 12.45
N GLN A 230 -5.45 -22.19 11.70
CA GLN A 230 -4.35 -23.07 12.09
C GLN A 230 -3.20 -22.33 12.78
N TYR A 231 -2.76 -21.18 12.27
CA TYR A 231 -1.62 -20.41 12.82
C TYR A 231 -2.03 -19.05 13.42
N ARG A 232 -3.14 -19.04 14.15
CA ARG A 232 -3.76 -17.84 14.75
C ARG A 232 -2.79 -17.02 15.59
N GLY A 233 -1.88 -17.65 16.32
CA GLY A 233 -0.88 -16.96 17.13
C GLY A 233 0.01 -16.02 16.31
N PHE A 234 0.46 -16.47 15.13
CA PHE A 234 1.23 -15.63 14.20
C PHE A 234 0.37 -14.54 13.57
N THR A 235 -0.90 -14.81 13.29
CA THR A 235 -1.86 -13.83 12.77
C THR A 235 -2.16 -12.73 13.80
N PHE A 236 -2.33 -13.08 15.09
CA PHE A 236 -2.50 -12.09 16.17
C PHE A 236 -1.22 -11.29 16.42
N LEU A 237 -0.05 -11.92 16.36
CA LEU A 237 1.22 -11.22 16.44
C LEU A 237 1.39 -10.22 15.28
N ALA A 238 1.04 -10.64 14.07
CA ALA A 238 1.04 -9.78 12.90
C ALA A 238 0.05 -8.60 13.05
N LEU A 239 -1.12 -8.83 13.63
CA LEU A 239 -2.08 -7.78 13.96
C LEU A 239 -1.50 -6.79 14.98
N GLY A 240 -0.80 -7.26 16.02
CA GLY A 240 -0.12 -6.39 16.98
C GLY A 240 0.89 -5.45 16.32
N PHE A 241 1.74 -5.99 15.44
CA PHE A 241 2.67 -5.17 14.66
C PHE A 241 1.97 -4.23 13.66
N GLN A 242 0.82 -4.63 13.14
CA GLN A 242 0.03 -3.78 12.25
C GLN A 242 -0.65 -2.63 13.00
N LEU A 243 -1.14 -2.87 14.22
CA LEU A 243 -1.62 -1.83 15.13
C LEU A 243 -0.50 -0.85 15.47
N LEU A 244 0.71 -1.34 15.74
CA LEU A 244 1.88 -0.49 15.97
C LEU A 244 2.22 0.35 14.72
N THR A 245 2.19 -0.26 13.53
CA THR A 245 2.42 0.45 12.26
C THR A 245 1.43 1.58 12.07
N VAL A 246 0.14 1.32 12.30
CA VAL A 246 -0.92 2.32 12.20
C VAL A 246 -0.79 3.40 13.28
N PHE A 247 -0.45 3.03 14.51
CA PHE A 247 -0.19 3.98 15.60
C PHE A 247 0.97 4.93 15.28
N LEU A 248 2.08 4.41 14.73
CA LEU A 248 3.20 5.23 14.30
C LEU A 248 2.82 6.19 13.18
N ASN A 249 1.90 5.78 12.28
CA ASN A 249 1.35 6.68 11.26
C ASN A 249 0.38 7.72 11.86
N TYR A 250 -0.41 7.32 12.86
CA TYR A 250 -1.34 8.16 13.59
C TYR A 250 -0.64 9.30 14.35
N ILE A 251 0.53 9.03 14.94
CA ILE A 251 1.29 10.02 15.72
C ILE A 251 2.20 10.94 14.89
N ARG A 252 2.30 10.73 13.56
CA ARG A 252 3.16 11.55 12.68
C ARG A 252 2.93 13.06 12.83
N PRO A 253 1.68 13.59 12.84
CA PRO A 253 1.46 15.02 13.02
C PRO A 253 2.00 15.51 14.37
N GLN A 254 1.80 14.73 15.43
CA GLN A 254 2.28 15.08 16.76
C GLN A 254 3.81 15.22 16.81
N ILE A 255 4.54 14.31 16.17
CA ILE A 255 6.01 14.36 16.12
C ILE A 255 6.49 15.62 15.39
N PHE A 256 5.89 15.91 14.24
CA PHE A 256 6.28 17.06 13.42
C PHE A 256 5.98 18.39 14.12
N PHE A 257 4.74 18.61 14.53
CA PHE A 257 4.30 19.88 15.08
C PHE A 257 4.79 20.16 16.50
N PHE A 258 5.09 19.11 17.27
CA PHE A 258 5.84 19.28 18.52
C PHE A 258 7.25 19.80 18.24
N SER A 259 7.91 19.30 17.19
CA SER A 259 9.27 19.70 16.85
C SER A 259 9.36 21.12 16.28
N THR A 260 8.35 21.56 15.51
CA THR A 260 8.35 22.88 14.86
C THR A 260 7.74 23.98 15.73
N GLN A 261 6.59 23.73 16.34
CA GLN A 261 5.76 24.75 17.00
C GLN A 261 5.54 24.46 18.48
N ARG A 262 6.10 23.38 19.02
CA ARG A 262 5.80 22.86 20.37
C ARG A 262 4.31 22.61 20.60
N ALA A 263 3.56 22.39 19.51
CA ALA A 263 2.14 22.15 19.57
C ALA A 263 1.87 20.70 20.00
N LEU A 264 0.92 20.54 20.93
CA LEU A 264 0.40 19.25 21.33
C LEU A 264 -1.02 19.13 20.79
N PHE A 265 -1.22 18.18 19.89
CA PHE A 265 -2.54 17.80 19.45
C PHE A 265 -3.20 16.98 20.55
N THR A 266 -4.44 17.34 20.85
CA THR A 266 -5.28 16.51 21.69
C THR A 266 -5.60 15.19 20.96
N PHE A 267 -5.92 14.15 21.74
CA PHE A 267 -6.32 12.86 21.19
C PHE A 267 -7.48 12.96 20.17
N PRO A 268 -8.54 13.76 20.40
CA PRO A 268 -9.57 14.01 19.40
C PRO A 268 -9.07 14.62 18.09
N GLN A 269 -8.15 15.59 18.14
CA GLN A 269 -7.63 16.25 16.92
C GLN A 269 -6.79 15.29 16.08
N LEU A 270 -5.91 14.48 16.70
CA LEU A 270 -5.17 13.44 15.99
C LEU A 270 -6.09 12.39 15.40
N SER A 271 -7.13 12.01 16.14
CA SER A 271 -8.11 11.03 15.67
C SER A 271 -8.92 11.56 14.49
N LEU A 272 -9.40 12.81 14.56
CA LEU A 272 -10.10 13.46 13.45
C LEU A 272 -9.21 13.58 12.22
N TYR A 273 -7.95 14.02 12.40
CA TYR A 273 -6.97 14.08 11.32
C TYR A 273 -6.79 12.71 10.65
N PHE A 274 -6.61 11.65 11.45
CA PHE A 274 -6.38 10.31 10.96
C PHE A 274 -7.60 9.78 10.17
N THR A 275 -8.81 9.92 10.72
CA THR A 275 -10.06 9.51 10.07
C THR A 275 -10.27 10.23 8.73
N LEU A 276 -10.11 11.55 8.70
CA LEU A 276 -10.25 12.33 7.46
C LEU A 276 -9.15 11.98 6.45
N SER A 277 -7.93 11.68 6.92
CA SER A 277 -6.83 11.22 6.08
C SER A 277 -7.10 9.85 5.44
N VAL A 278 -7.80 8.94 6.14
CA VAL A 278 -8.24 7.66 5.57
C VAL A 278 -9.19 7.90 4.40
N PHE A 279 -10.15 8.83 4.53
CA PHE A 279 -11.04 9.20 3.43
C PHE A 279 -10.31 9.85 2.25
N VAL A 280 -9.40 10.79 2.53
CA VAL A 280 -8.53 11.38 1.50
C VAL A 280 -7.77 10.30 0.74
N ASN A 281 -7.19 9.31 1.44
CA ASN A 281 -6.48 8.21 0.79
C ASN A 281 -7.41 7.27 0.01
N ALA A 282 -8.62 7.01 0.51
CA ALA A 282 -9.59 6.14 -0.15
C ALA A 282 -10.12 6.73 -1.46
N PHE A 283 -10.34 8.05 -1.52
CA PHE A 283 -10.97 8.71 -2.66
C PHE A 283 -10.00 9.45 -3.58
N LEU A 284 -8.82 9.88 -3.11
CA LEU A 284 -7.94 10.76 -3.87
C LEU A 284 -6.60 10.12 -4.27
N TRP A 285 -6.51 8.79 -4.29
CA TRP A 285 -5.27 8.04 -4.61
C TRP A 285 -4.85 8.06 -6.09
N PHE A 286 -5.65 8.64 -6.99
CA PHE A 286 -5.47 8.50 -8.44
C PHE A 286 -4.14 9.01 -8.99
N ALA A 287 -3.46 9.93 -8.29
CA ALA A 287 -2.15 10.44 -8.68
C ALA A 287 -1.02 9.49 -8.22
N PRO A 288 -0.05 9.13 -9.10
CA PRO A 288 1.17 8.42 -8.69
C PRO A 288 1.88 9.18 -7.56
N GLY A 289 2.30 8.46 -6.51
CA GLY A 289 2.87 9.06 -5.30
C GLY A 289 1.90 9.92 -4.50
N GLY A 290 0.61 9.97 -4.85
CA GLY A 290 -0.41 10.80 -4.21
C GLY A 290 -0.20 12.31 -4.37
N PHE A 291 0.69 12.75 -5.26
CA PHE A 291 1.12 14.15 -5.37
C PHE A 291 -0.06 15.10 -5.61
N GLY A 292 -0.09 16.18 -4.82
CA GLY A 292 -1.03 17.29 -4.98
C GLY A 292 -2.42 17.02 -4.40
N LEU A 293 -3.08 15.93 -4.81
CA LEU A 293 -4.46 15.62 -4.36
C LEU A 293 -4.50 15.18 -2.89
N THR A 294 -3.73 14.15 -2.53
CA THR A 294 -3.72 13.67 -1.14
C THR A 294 -3.03 14.65 -0.20
N ASP A 295 -2.04 15.40 -0.71
CA ASP A 295 -1.33 16.43 0.05
C ASP A 295 -2.24 17.62 0.34
N GLY A 296 -2.95 18.12 -0.69
CA GLY A 296 -3.92 19.20 -0.55
C GLY A 296 -5.06 18.81 0.39
N GLY A 297 -5.55 17.57 0.31
CA GLY A 297 -6.55 17.04 1.25
C GLY A 297 -6.05 17.06 2.69
N ARG A 298 -4.81 16.62 2.95
CA ARG A 298 -4.21 16.68 4.30
C ARG A 298 -3.98 18.11 4.79
N VAL A 299 -3.54 19.01 3.91
CA VAL A 299 -3.39 20.44 4.22
C VAL A 299 -4.74 21.03 4.61
N ALA A 300 -5.81 20.73 3.86
CA ALA A 300 -7.16 21.17 4.17
C ALA A 300 -7.61 20.67 5.55
N ILE A 301 -7.36 19.41 5.88
CA ILE A 301 -7.65 18.85 7.20
C ILE A 301 -6.88 19.63 8.30
N PHE A 302 -5.60 19.93 8.09
CA PHE A 302 -4.83 20.74 9.04
C PHE A 302 -5.40 22.15 9.21
N THR A 303 -5.83 22.80 8.12
CA THR A 303 -6.47 24.12 8.20
C THR A 303 -7.79 24.08 8.97
N LEU A 304 -8.58 23.01 8.85
CA LEU A 304 -9.79 22.79 9.67
C LEU A 304 -9.46 22.62 11.15
N LEU A 305 -8.28 22.09 11.46
CA LEU A 305 -7.77 21.97 12.83
C LEU A 305 -7.11 23.26 13.36
N GLY A 306 -7.19 24.36 12.60
CA GLY A 306 -6.61 25.65 12.98
C GLY A 306 -5.11 25.77 12.73
N ILE A 307 -4.51 24.83 12.00
CA ILE A 307 -3.09 24.86 11.64
C ILE A 307 -2.90 25.62 10.32
N PRO A 308 -1.95 26.58 10.25
CA PRO A 308 -1.66 27.28 9.00
C PRO A 308 -1.31 26.32 7.85
N ALA A 309 -1.76 26.64 6.64
CA ALA A 309 -1.50 25.82 5.45
C ALA A 309 0.00 25.58 5.22
N SER A 310 0.84 26.57 5.52
CA SER A 310 2.31 26.47 5.47
C SER A 310 2.85 25.34 6.33
N GLY A 311 2.31 25.14 7.54
CA GLY A 311 2.66 24.03 8.44
C GLY A 311 2.23 22.67 7.89
N GLY A 312 1.01 22.58 7.34
CA GLY A 312 0.53 21.35 6.69
C GLY A 312 1.33 20.95 5.45
N VAL A 313 1.74 21.94 4.64
CA VAL A 313 2.61 21.71 3.48
C VAL A 313 4.00 21.29 3.92
N ALA A 314 4.59 21.96 4.92
CA ALA A 314 5.89 21.58 5.48
C ALA A 314 5.90 20.15 6.03
N PHE A 315 4.84 19.76 6.75
CA PHE A 315 4.63 18.38 7.20
C PHE A 315 4.69 17.39 6.02
N ASN A 316 3.90 17.63 4.97
CA ASN A 316 3.87 16.75 3.81
C ASN A 316 5.23 16.68 3.09
N VAL A 317 5.93 17.82 2.93
CA VAL A 317 7.25 17.88 2.29
C VAL A 317 8.27 17.03 3.03
N VAL A 318 8.33 17.14 4.36
CA VAL A 318 9.33 16.40 5.15
C VAL A 318 9.07 14.89 5.12
N PHE A 319 7.83 14.45 5.34
CA PHE A 319 7.51 13.01 5.26
C PHE A 319 7.70 12.46 3.85
N ARG A 320 7.33 13.23 2.81
CA ARG A 320 7.58 12.84 1.42
C ARG A 320 9.07 12.70 1.13
N PHE A 321 9.90 13.59 1.63
CA PHE A 321 11.34 13.50 1.43
C PHE A 321 11.88 12.16 1.95
N VAL A 322 11.50 11.77 3.18
CA VAL A 322 11.90 10.49 3.76
C VAL A 322 11.33 9.31 2.98
N ASP A 323 10.05 9.35 2.60
CA ASP A 323 9.43 8.29 1.79
C ASP A 323 10.13 8.16 0.42
N LEU A 324 10.50 9.26 -0.23
CA LEU A 324 11.23 9.27 -1.51
C LEU A 324 12.64 8.70 -1.40
N VAL A 325 13.33 8.92 -0.27
CA VAL A 325 14.62 8.27 0.00
C VAL A 325 14.44 6.75 0.05
N LEU A 326 13.40 6.26 0.73
CA LEU A 326 13.09 4.82 0.76
C LEU A 326 12.69 4.25 -0.61
N VAL A 327 11.93 5.02 -1.40
CA VAL A 327 11.62 4.69 -2.81
C VAL A 327 12.91 4.58 -3.62
N GLY A 328 13.85 5.52 -3.46
CA GLY A 328 15.15 5.48 -4.14
C GLY A 328 15.93 4.20 -3.83
N ILE A 329 15.97 3.80 -2.55
CA ILE A 329 16.60 2.53 -2.12
C ILE A 329 15.89 1.34 -2.76
N GLY A 330 14.56 1.30 -2.78
CA GLY A 330 13.80 0.21 -3.39
C GLY A 330 13.96 0.12 -4.92
N VAL A 331 14.08 1.25 -5.63
CA VAL A 331 14.44 1.27 -7.06
C VAL A 331 15.80 0.62 -7.27
N GLN A 332 16.81 1.01 -6.48
CA GLN A 332 18.15 0.43 -6.58
C GLN A 332 18.12 -1.09 -6.35
N LEU A 333 17.34 -1.57 -5.39
CA LEU A 333 17.18 -3.00 -5.11
C LEU A 333 16.49 -3.74 -6.27
N LEU A 334 15.42 -3.17 -6.84
CA LEU A 334 14.71 -3.73 -7.99
C LEU A 334 15.61 -3.85 -9.23
N VAL A 335 16.43 -2.84 -9.49
CA VAL A 335 17.40 -2.85 -10.61
C VAL A 335 18.48 -3.91 -10.37
N ARG A 336 19.06 -3.97 -9.17
CA ARG A 336 20.10 -4.97 -8.83
C ARG A 336 19.59 -6.41 -8.92
N ARG A 337 18.32 -6.65 -8.60
CA ARG A 337 17.69 -7.98 -8.70
C ARG A 337 17.27 -8.34 -10.13
N GLY A 338 17.35 -7.40 -11.08
CA GLY A 338 16.85 -7.59 -12.45
C GLY A 338 15.32 -7.64 -12.54
N LEU A 339 14.62 -7.28 -11.47
CA LEU A 339 13.16 -7.19 -11.45
C LEU A 339 12.66 -5.91 -12.12
N LEU A 340 13.50 -4.88 -12.16
CA LEU A 340 13.35 -3.75 -13.08
C LEU A 340 14.33 -3.91 -14.23
N SER A 341 13.84 -4.04 -15.46
CA SER A 341 14.68 -3.88 -16.66
C SER A 341 14.28 -2.62 -17.42
N LEU A 342 15.20 -1.66 -17.51
CA LEU A 342 15.10 -0.48 -18.38
C LEU A 342 15.62 -0.84 -19.77
N ARG A 343 14.99 -1.80 -20.46
CA ARG A 343 15.35 -2.12 -21.84
C ARG A 343 14.40 -1.39 -22.80
N ARG A 344 14.93 -0.35 -23.48
CA ARG A 344 14.24 0.42 -24.54
C ARG A 344 12.92 1.08 -24.09
N GLY A 345 12.92 1.85 -23.00
CA GLY A 345 11.82 2.75 -22.63
C GLY A 345 10.52 2.07 -22.19
N ARG A 346 10.56 0.81 -21.76
CA ARG A 346 9.44 0.10 -21.16
C ARG A 346 9.83 -0.41 -19.78
N ILE A 347 9.16 0.07 -18.73
CA ILE A 347 9.28 -0.51 -17.39
C ILE A 347 8.53 -1.84 -17.42
N LYS A 348 9.27 -2.96 -17.41
CA LYS A 348 8.72 -4.29 -17.18
C LYS A 348 9.14 -4.76 -15.80
N VAL A 349 8.15 -5.02 -14.94
CA VAL A 349 8.34 -5.74 -13.68
C VAL A 349 8.05 -7.21 -13.96
N ALA A 350 9.05 -8.08 -13.78
CA ALA A 350 8.88 -9.51 -14.02
C ALA A 350 8.06 -10.11 -12.87
N VAL A 351 6.78 -10.40 -13.12
CA VAL A 351 5.89 -11.14 -12.19
C VAL A 351 5.59 -12.54 -12.72
N ASP A 352 5.76 -12.79 -14.02
CA ASP A 352 5.60 -14.09 -14.66
C ASP A 352 6.90 -14.53 -15.33
N GLN A 353 7.56 -15.53 -14.76
CA GLN A 353 8.32 -16.50 -15.53
C GLN A 353 7.93 -17.88 -15.02
N ASP A 354 7.47 -18.74 -15.94
CA ASP A 354 7.31 -20.16 -15.70
C ASP A 354 8.62 -20.73 -15.09
N PRO A 355 8.52 -21.74 -14.20
CA PRO A 355 9.70 -22.39 -13.64
C PRO A 355 10.61 -22.89 -14.78
N PRO A 356 11.94 -22.89 -14.58
CA PRO A 356 12.87 -23.31 -15.63
C PRO A 356 12.47 -24.69 -16.14
N ALA A 357 12.32 -24.79 -17.47
CA ALA A 357 12.00 -26.02 -18.15
C ALA A 357 12.92 -27.13 -17.63
N GLY A 358 12.30 -28.14 -17.00
CA GLY A 358 13.00 -29.36 -16.59
C GLY A 358 13.73 -29.93 -17.78
N GLN A 359 14.97 -30.33 -17.54
CA GLN A 359 15.79 -31.10 -18.46
C GLN A 359 14.96 -32.30 -18.96
N GLY A 360 15.04 -32.51 -20.27
CA GLY A 360 14.15 -33.40 -21.02
C GLY A 360 14.00 -34.78 -20.41
N THR A 361 12.76 -35.20 -20.24
CA THR A 361 12.38 -36.60 -20.22
C THR A 361 12.75 -37.21 -21.56
N SER A 362 13.83 -37.98 -21.62
CA SER A 362 14.06 -38.96 -22.68
C SER A 362 13.06 -40.11 -22.48
N SER A 363 11.86 -39.95 -23.02
CA SER A 363 10.97 -41.08 -23.28
C SER A 363 11.53 -41.85 -24.46
N ASN A 364 12.17 -42.99 -24.20
CA ASN A 364 12.43 -44.00 -25.22
C ASN A 364 11.37 -45.09 -25.08
N SER A 365 10.46 -45.12 -26.04
CA SER A 365 9.45 -46.13 -26.32
C SER A 365 9.30 -46.08 -27.85
N LEU A 366 9.40 -47.11 -28.68
CA LEU A 366 9.35 -48.57 -28.60
C LEU A 366 9.94 -49.09 -29.94
N GLY A 367 10.39 -50.34 -30.00
CA GLY A 367 10.51 -51.06 -31.28
C GLY A 367 11.50 -52.22 -31.25
N GLU A 368 10.92 -53.43 -31.24
CA GLU A 368 11.50 -54.80 -31.36
C GLU A 368 12.00 -55.49 -30.09
#